data_AF-A0AAX1U126-F1
#
_entry.id   AF-A0AAX1U126-F1
#
_cell.length_a   1.000
_cell.length_b   1.000
_cell.length_c   1.000
_cell.angle_alpha   90.00
_cell.angle_beta   90.00
_cell.angle_gamma   90.00
#
_symmetry.space_group_name_H-M   'P 1'
#
loop_
_entity.id
_entity.type
_entity.pdbx_description
1 polymer ?
#
loop_
_entity_poly.entity_id
_entity_poly.type
_entity_poly.pdbx_seq_one_letter_code
_entity_poly.pdbx_strand_id
1 'polypeptide(L)'
;MGSLEEIIEKIVGCNDEIINVKLKGLKEVMALEEELKRRGIPFVMDIRLTNIGCKATIGREKIEMYEKGVEDLRVDESKVLYDMDDAKEKHVPIGMSNYRMVKKENAYYVDKTKMIEELLRLNDQVTLITRPRRFGKTLNMSMLAEFFDITKDSKEIFKDTYIYQTEYVKEMNKWPVIFLSFFDCKGNENIMIGSLIEHLEDLYAKYYPIYKTFDEKELRDKLCQTYEELKKGNNFSNVVFIKNSLNRLIEFLSKKYQKNVIFLIDEYDTPFMSALTGKYYENVKDLLTGMLSSALKDNEYLYKGVLTGIQRIAKENLFSGLNNLEVCSIQDEKYKDVFGFTEDETRTLLEAHHLELNQDVKEMYDGYTIGGTEIYNPWSVINYADKGVLASYWINTGSNEVVCQLLEKSSNKVKKQYIELLEKGEMKVNCILEGAYIELRGATQLWALLVHAGYLTIKAKVSFDEYVLRIVNGEVKQDLK
;
A
#
# COMPACT_ATOMS: atom_id res chain seq x y z
N MET A 1 23.97 -7.29 34.13
CA MET A 1 22.56 -7.71 34.19
C MET A 1 22.50 -8.77 35.27
N GLY A 2 21.81 -8.49 36.38
CA GLY A 2 21.60 -9.49 37.42
C GLY A 2 20.64 -10.58 36.92
N SER A 3 20.69 -11.76 37.51
CA SER A 3 19.69 -12.80 37.24
C SER A 3 18.29 -12.31 37.64
N LEU A 4 17.23 -12.90 37.08
CA LEU A 4 15.85 -12.58 37.44
C LEU A 4 15.61 -12.70 38.96
N GLU A 5 16.29 -13.65 39.60
CA GLU A 5 16.28 -13.86 41.05
C GLU A 5 16.87 -12.69 41.86
N GLU A 6 17.98 -12.10 41.42
CA GLU A 6 18.56 -10.92 42.09
C GLU A 6 17.62 -9.70 42.03
N ILE A 7 16.86 -9.58 40.94
CA ILE A 7 15.86 -8.50 40.79
C ILE A 7 14.71 -8.72 41.76
N ILE A 8 14.24 -9.96 41.90
CA ILE A 8 13.15 -10.32 42.81
C ILE A 8 13.57 -10.13 44.27
N GLU A 9 14.78 -10.54 44.65
CA GLU A 9 15.28 -10.31 46.01
C GLU A 9 15.32 -8.83 46.37
N LYS A 10 15.69 -7.96 45.42
CA LYS A 10 15.61 -6.49 45.61
C LYS A 10 14.19 -6.00 45.79
N ILE A 11 13.22 -6.55 45.04
CA ILE A 11 11.80 -6.18 45.17
C ILE A 11 11.21 -6.64 46.50
N VAL A 12 11.63 -7.79 47.02
CA VAL A 12 11.21 -8.31 48.32
C VAL A 12 11.84 -7.51 49.47
N GLY A 13 13.09 -7.08 49.32
CA GLY A 13 13.83 -6.36 50.37
C GLY A 13 13.48 -4.87 50.54
N CYS A 14 12.81 -4.24 49.57
CA CYS A 14 12.44 -2.83 49.64
C CYS A 14 10.99 -2.65 50.14
N ASN A 15 10.86 -2.11 51.36
CA ASN A 15 9.59 -1.72 51.98
C ASN A 15 9.15 -0.34 51.46
N ASP A 16 8.73 -0.25 50.18
CA ASP A 16 8.09 0.93 49.54
C ASP A 16 8.96 1.81 48.62
N GLU A 17 10.19 1.39 48.30
CA GLU A 17 11.00 2.09 47.28
C GLU A 17 10.68 1.67 45.84
N ILE A 18 10.70 2.63 44.92
CA ILE A 18 10.53 2.43 43.48
C ILE A 18 11.80 1.82 42.89
N ILE A 19 11.67 0.65 42.27
CA ILE A 19 12.79 -0.07 41.67
C ILE A 19 12.76 0.09 40.16
N ASN A 20 13.86 0.58 39.60
CA ASN A 20 14.07 0.68 38.16
C ASN A 20 14.88 -0.51 37.66
N VAL A 21 14.32 -1.29 36.74
CA VAL A 21 14.93 -2.49 36.16
C VAL A 21 15.09 -2.33 34.66
N LYS A 22 16.26 -2.70 34.13
CA LYS A 22 16.49 -2.83 32.69
C LYS A 22 16.44 -4.31 32.30
N LEU A 23 15.55 -4.65 31.37
CA LEU A 23 15.28 -6.00 30.90
C LEU A 23 15.57 -6.07 29.39
N LYS A 24 15.99 -7.23 28.89
CA LYS A 24 16.39 -7.42 27.48
C LYS A 24 15.22 -7.33 26.51
N GLY A 25 14.00 -7.58 26.98
CA GLY A 25 12.79 -7.52 26.15
C GLY A 25 11.53 -7.91 26.94
N LEU A 26 10.38 -7.84 26.28
CA LEU A 26 9.06 -8.13 26.87
C LEU A 26 8.96 -9.52 27.51
N LYS A 27 9.66 -10.54 26.95
CA LYS A 27 9.69 -11.89 27.53
C LYS A 27 10.23 -11.92 28.98
N GLU A 28 11.25 -11.12 29.28
CA GLU A 28 11.79 -11.04 30.64
C GLU A 28 10.86 -10.26 31.58
N VAL A 29 10.09 -9.31 31.04
CA VAL A 29 9.09 -8.56 31.80
C VAL A 29 7.94 -9.49 32.21
N MET A 30 7.44 -10.30 31.27
CA MET A 30 6.39 -11.29 31.55
C MET A 30 6.86 -12.34 32.56
N ALA A 31 8.09 -12.83 32.42
CA ALA A 31 8.66 -13.79 33.37
C ALA A 31 8.79 -13.19 34.79
N LEU A 32 9.18 -11.91 34.90
CA LEU A 32 9.22 -11.21 36.19
C LEU A 32 7.81 -11.03 36.78
N GLU A 33 6.84 -10.66 35.95
CA GLU A 33 5.45 -10.46 36.37
C GLU A 33 4.80 -11.74 36.89
N GLU A 34 4.93 -12.85 36.15
CA GLU A 34 4.43 -14.17 36.54
C GLU A 34 5.05 -14.62 37.86
N GLU A 35 6.35 -14.41 38.03
CA GLU A 35 7.07 -14.83 39.23
C GLU A 35 6.69 -14.00 40.47
N LEU A 36 6.47 -12.68 40.31
CA LEU A 36 5.95 -11.82 41.38
C LEU A 36 4.53 -12.21 41.78
N LYS A 37 3.66 -12.51 40.80
CA LYS A 37 2.31 -13.04 41.02
C LYS A 37 2.35 -14.39 41.73
N ARG A 38 3.22 -15.32 41.30
CA ARG A 38 3.39 -16.65 41.89
C ARG A 38 3.81 -16.58 43.36
N ARG A 39 4.65 -15.60 43.72
CA ARG A 39 5.09 -15.37 45.11
C ARG A 39 4.12 -14.53 45.94
N GLY A 40 2.98 -14.09 45.38
CA GLY A 40 1.97 -13.28 46.07
C GLY A 40 2.47 -11.89 46.46
N ILE A 41 3.45 -11.36 45.73
CA ILE A 41 4.07 -10.06 46.01
C ILE A 41 3.20 -8.97 45.34
N PRO A 42 2.58 -8.04 46.09
CA PRO A 42 1.81 -6.96 45.47
C PRO A 42 2.74 -5.96 44.76
N PHE A 43 2.45 -5.62 43.51
CA PHE A 43 3.25 -4.68 42.73
C PHE A 43 2.40 -3.83 41.78
N VAL A 44 2.92 -2.67 41.42
CA VAL A 44 2.55 -1.88 40.25
C VAL A 44 3.79 -1.79 39.37
N MET A 45 3.64 -2.08 38.08
CA MET A 45 4.75 -2.08 37.13
C MET A 45 4.42 -1.25 35.89
N ASP A 46 5.22 -0.21 35.65
CA ASP A 46 5.18 0.60 34.44
C ASP A 46 6.32 0.21 33.50
N ILE A 47 6.00 -0.09 32.25
CA ILE A 47 6.97 -0.58 31.26
C ILE A 47 7.16 0.47 30.16
N ARG A 48 8.40 0.85 29.89
CA ARG A 48 8.79 1.66 28.73
C ARG A 48 9.64 0.83 27.78
N LEU A 49 9.19 0.72 26.53
CA LEU A 49 9.97 0.13 25.44
C LEU A 49 11.05 1.11 24.98
N THR A 50 12.26 0.61 24.73
CA THR A 50 13.39 1.38 24.24
C THR A 50 14.06 0.62 23.09
N ASN A 51 14.83 1.31 22.24
CA ASN A 51 15.53 0.72 21.09
C ASN A 51 16.57 -0.37 21.47
N ILE A 52 16.84 -0.57 22.76
CA ILE A 52 17.84 -1.52 23.29
C ILE A 52 17.27 -2.48 24.36
N GLY A 53 15.95 -2.50 24.57
CA GLY A 53 15.30 -3.35 25.57
C GLY A 53 14.10 -2.68 26.26
N CYS A 54 13.72 -3.19 27.42
CA CYS A 54 12.60 -2.67 28.23
C CYS A 54 13.11 -2.04 29.53
N LYS A 55 12.54 -0.92 29.94
CA LYS A 55 12.73 -0.37 31.29
C LYS A 55 11.44 -0.53 32.07
N ALA A 56 11.50 -1.28 33.17
CA ALA A 56 10.38 -1.46 34.09
C ALA A 56 10.61 -0.62 35.35
N THR A 57 9.58 0.10 35.79
CA THR A 57 9.53 0.83 37.06
C THR A 57 8.53 0.10 37.94
N ILE A 58 8.97 -0.42 39.08
CA ILE A 58 8.18 -1.31 39.94
C ILE A 58 8.04 -0.68 41.33
N GLY A 59 6.82 -0.57 41.84
CA GLY A 59 6.50 -0.03 43.16
C GLY A 59 5.39 -0.81 43.87
N ARG A 60 5.09 -0.46 45.13
CA ARG A 60 3.99 -1.05 45.91
C ARG A 60 2.67 -0.31 45.75
N GLU A 61 2.75 0.99 45.45
CA GLU A 61 1.61 1.87 45.20
C GLU A 61 1.70 2.47 43.79
N LYS A 62 0.53 2.80 43.22
CA LYS A 62 0.45 3.42 41.90
C LYS A 62 1.00 4.84 42.00
N ILE A 63 2.07 5.14 41.28
CA ILE A 63 2.64 6.49 41.25
C ILE A 63 1.74 7.33 40.35
N GLU A 64 0.99 8.27 40.92
CA GLU A 64 0.37 9.35 40.16
C GLU A 64 1.47 10.32 39.67
N MET A 65 2.14 9.99 38.57
CA MET A 65 2.98 10.96 37.86
C MET A 65 2.07 11.89 37.04
N TYR A 66 1.39 12.83 37.71
CA TYR A 66 0.73 13.94 37.02
C TYR A 66 1.79 14.93 36.53
N GLU A 67 2.34 14.73 35.33
CA GLU A 67 2.76 15.88 34.54
C GLU A 67 1.48 16.61 34.09
N LYS A 68 1.29 17.86 34.55
CA LYS A 68 0.15 18.70 34.16
C LYS A 68 0.08 18.79 32.62
N GLY A 69 -0.97 18.20 32.04
CA GLY A 69 -1.23 18.24 30.60
C GLY A 69 -1.58 16.89 29.95
N VAL A 70 -1.61 15.80 30.70
CA VAL A 70 -1.98 14.46 30.20
C VAL A 70 -3.31 14.04 30.85
N GLU A 71 -4.34 13.79 30.03
CA GLU A 71 -5.56 13.12 30.49
C GLU A 71 -5.26 11.64 30.73
N ASP A 72 -5.69 11.12 31.89
CA ASP A 72 -5.64 9.70 32.22
C ASP A 72 -6.49 8.90 31.24
N LEU A 73 -5.85 8.36 30.20
CA LEU A 73 -6.41 7.24 29.45
C LEU A 73 -6.41 6.04 30.39
N ARG A 74 -7.57 5.72 30.96
CA ARG A 74 -7.83 4.39 31.49
C ARG A 74 -7.57 3.40 30.35
N VAL A 75 -6.40 2.77 30.38
CA VAL A 75 -6.18 1.49 29.72
C VAL A 75 -6.93 0.49 30.59
N ASP A 76 -8.23 0.34 30.34
CA ASP A 76 -8.86 -0.95 30.60
C ASP A 76 -8.02 -1.97 29.84
N GLU A 77 -7.57 -2.98 30.57
CA GLU A 77 -6.84 -4.18 30.16
C GLU A 77 -6.44 -4.19 28.69
N SER A 78 -5.14 -4.15 28.42
CA SER A 78 -4.57 -4.50 27.14
C SER A 78 -5.03 -5.90 26.74
N LYS A 79 -6.18 -6.00 26.08
CA LYS A 79 -6.51 -7.09 25.19
C LYS A 79 -5.50 -7.00 24.06
N VAL A 80 -4.44 -7.79 24.25
CA VAL A 80 -3.66 -8.50 23.26
C VAL A 80 -3.71 -7.86 21.86
N LEU A 81 -2.54 -7.43 21.35
CA LEU A 81 -2.30 -7.05 19.95
C LEU A 81 -2.62 -8.15 18.90
N TYR A 82 -3.25 -9.24 19.34
CA TYR A 82 -3.92 -10.28 18.59
C TYR A 82 -5.13 -10.70 19.44
N ASP A 83 -6.30 -10.13 19.18
CA ASP A 83 -7.54 -10.59 19.81
C ASP A 83 -7.85 -12.00 19.30
N MET A 84 -7.33 -13.01 20.01
CA MET A 84 -7.58 -14.44 19.76
C MET A 84 -8.94 -14.89 20.32
N ASP A 85 -9.62 -14.07 21.11
CA ASP A 85 -10.81 -14.48 21.86
C ASP A 85 -12.15 -14.13 21.16
N ASP A 86 -12.10 -13.55 19.96
CA ASP A 86 -13.26 -13.37 19.07
C ASP A 86 -13.03 -13.92 17.64
N ALA A 87 -12.08 -14.86 17.51
CA ALA A 87 -11.88 -15.66 16.29
C ALA A 87 -12.92 -16.79 16.19
N LYS A 88 -14.21 -16.43 16.10
CA LYS A 88 -15.08 -17.22 15.22
C LYS A 88 -14.48 -17.06 13.83
N GLU A 89 -13.96 -18.13 13.24
CA GLU A 89 -13.30 -18.21 11.92
C GLU A 89 -13.70 -17.02 11.01
N LYS A 90 -12.92 -15.94 11.07
CA LYS A 90 -13.20 -14.78 10.23
C LYS A 90 -12.89 -15.22 8.82
N HIS A 91 -13.89 -15.25 7.95
CA HIS A 91 -13.65 -15.61 6.56
C HIS A 91 -12.62 -14.67 5.93
N VAL A 92 -11.88 -15.18 4.94
CA VAL A 92 -10.91 -14.37 4.21
C VAL A 92 -11.64 -13.56 3.13
N PRO A 93 -11.40 -12.25 2.99
CA PRO A 93 -12.16 -11.38 2.09
C PRO A 93 -11.71 -11.53 0.62
N ILE A 94 -12.04 -12.66 -0.01
CA ILE A 94 -11.68 -12.91 -1.41
C ILE A 94 -12.43 -11.94 -2.34
N GLY A 95 -11.68 -11.14 -3.09
CA GLY A 95 -12.22 -10.22 -4.09
C GLY A 95 -12.77 -8.91 -3.51
N MET A 96 -12.65 -8.66 -2.21
CA MET A 96 -13.03 -7.39 -1.61
C MET A 96 -11.89 -6.38 -1.71
N SER A 97 -12.16 -5.24 -2.33
CA SER A 97 -11.20 -4.13 -2.46
C SER A 97 -11.61 -2.87 -1.68
N ASN A 98 -12.76 -2.91 -1.00
CA ASN A 98 -13.27 -1.82 -0.18
C ASN A 98 -12.97 -2.06 1.30
N TYR A 99 -12.11 -1.21 1.88
CA TYR A 99 -11.65 -1.34 3.27
C TYR A 99 -12.81 -1.31 4.28
N ARG A 100 -13.77 -0.40 4.10
CA ARG A 100 -14.93 -0.29 4.99
C ARG A 100 -15.78 -1.57 4.97
N MET A 101 -15.94 -2.21 3.81
CA MET A 101 -16.68 -3.47 3.72
C MET A 101 -15.94 -4.61 4.43
N VAL A 102 -14.62 -4.73 4.21
CA VAL A 102 -13.78 -5.73 4.91
C VAL A 102 -13.93 -5.61 6.44
N LYS A 103 -13.89 -4.37 6.97
CA LYS A 103 -14.08 -4.14 8.41
C LYS A 103 -15.52 -4.39 8.88
N LYS A 104 -16.54 -4.03 8.09
CA LYS A 104 -17.96 -4.23 8.44
C LYS A 104 -18.38 -5.70 8.45
N GLU A 105 -17.85 -6.50 7.54
CA GLU A 105 -18.13 -7.94 7.45
C GLU A 105 -17.32 -8.75 8.48
N ASN A 106 -16.51 -8.08 9.30
CA ASN A 106 -15.58 -8.71 10.25
C ASN A 106 -14.74 -9.80 9.57
N ALA A 107 -14.32 -9.56 8.33
CA ALA A 107 -13.46 -10.45 7.57
C ALA A 107 -12.03 -10.39 8.11
N TYR A 108 -11.23 -11.43 7.85
CA TYR A 108 -9.82 -11.43 8.24
C TYR A 108 -9.07 -10.32 7.47
N TYR A 109 -8.33 -9.48 8.19
CA TYR A 109 -7.57 -8.38 7.61
C TYR A 109 -6.20 -8.27 8.27
N VAL A 110 -5.14 -8.32 7.46
CA VAL A 110 -3.79 -7.99 7.90
C VAL A 110 -3.67 -6.48 7.96
N ASP A 111 -3.35 -5.95 9.14
CA ASP A 111 -3.32 -4.51 9.37
C ASP A 111 -2.14 -3.83 8.64
N LYS A 112 -2.47 -3.04 7.60
CA LYS A 112 -1.51 -2.24 6.83
C LYS A 112 -1.61 -0.74 7.12
N THR A 113 -2.25 -0.35 8.21
CA THR A 113 -2.48 1.07 8.55
C THR A 113 -1.21 1.84 8.89
N LYS A 114 -0.08 1.16 9.12
CA LYS A 114 1.27 1.76 9.15
C LYS A 114 1.59 2.58 7.88
N MET A 115 0.98 2.23 6.73
CA MET A 115 1.08 3.02 5.50
C MET A 115 0.69 4.50 5.71
N ILE A 116 -0.32 4.76 6.54
CA ILE A 116 -0.80 6.12 6.82
C ILE A 116 0.27 6.91 7.56
N GLU A 117 0.89 6.32 8.59
CA GLU A 117 1.99 6.94 9.32
C GLU A 117 3.17 7.21 8.38
N GLU A 118 3.58 6.24 7.57
CA GLU A 118 4.70 6.44 6.63
C GLU A 118 4.42 7.57 5.64
N LEU A 119 3.20 7.66 5.10
CA LEU A 119 2.79 8.71 4.18
C LEU A 119 2.83 10.11 4.81
N LEU A 120 2.41 10.22 6.07
CA LEU A 120 2.42 11.49 6.81
C LEU A 120 3.84 11.87 7.24
N ARG A 121 4.65 10.90 7.68
CA ARG A 121 6.01 11.11 8.18
C ARG A 121 7.01 11.46 7.07
N LEU A 122 6.96 10.76 5.93
CA LEU A 122 7.86 11.02 4.80
C LEU A 122 7.62 12.39 4.16
N ASN A 123 6.38 12.87 4.25
CA ASN A 123 5.97 14.21 3.85
C ASN A 123 6.23 14.57 2.37
N ASP A 124 6.42 13.57 1.49
CA ASP A 124 6.43 13.76 0.04
C ASP A 124 5.05 14.28 -0.41
N GLN A 125 5.01 15.29 -1.29
CA GLN A 125 3.75 15.87 -1.77
C GLN A 125 3.08 14.95 -2.78
N VAL A 126 3.84 14.34 -3.70
CA VAL A 126 3.31 13.37 -4.64
C VAL A 126 4.18 12.11 -4.60
N THR A 127 3.56 10.95 -4.37
CA THR A 127 4.24 9.66 -4.30
C THR A 127 3.61 8.66 -5.25
N LEU A 128 4.41 8.05 -6.11
CA LEU A 128 4.05 6.88 -6.91
C LEU A 128 4.61 5.64 -6.23
N ILE A 129 3.74 4.70 -5.84
CA ILE A 129 4.15 3.42 -5.27
C ILE A 129 3.88 2.31 -6.28
N THR A 130 4.95 1.67 -6.77
CA THR A 130 4.82 0.54 -7.70
C THR A 130 4.97 -0.79 -6.99
N ARG A 131 3.97 -1.66 -7.14
CA ARG A 131 3.99 -3.03 -6.61
C ARG A 131 3.39 -3.98 -7.63
N PRO A 132 3.78 -5.27 -7.63
CA PRO A 132 3.20 -6.23 -8.54
C PRO A 132 1.67 -6.37 -8.39
N ARG A 133 1.02 -7.03 -9.33
CA ARG A 133 -0.43 -7.28 -9.28
C ARG A 133 -0.79 -8.11 -8.06
N ARG A 134 -2.01 -7.86 -7.54
CA ARG A 134 -2.58 -8.57 -6.39
C ARG A 134 -1.87 -8.35 -5.03
N PHE A 135 -1.02 -7.32 -4.91
CA PHE A 135 -0.36 -6.94 -3.66
C PHE A 135 -1.20 -6.10 -2.67
N GLY A 136 -2.52 -6.04 -2.86
CA GLY A 136 -3.40 -5.25 -1.98
C GLY A 136 -3.45 -3.74 -2.27
N LYS A 137 -2.96 -3.30 -3.44
CA LYS A 137 -2.92 -1.87 -3.83
C LYS A 137 -4.26 -1.15 -3.66
N THR A 138 -5.30 -1.64 -4.31
CA THR A 138 -6.64 -1.04 -4.25
C THR A 138 -7.22 -1.02 -2.85
N LEU A 139 -7.02 -2.10 -2.07
CA LEU A 139 -7.50 -2.17 -0.68
C LEU A 139 -6.83 -1.10 0.20
N ASN A 140 -5.51 -0.93 0.05
CA ASN A 140 -4.77 0.10 0.76
C ASN A 140 -5.19 1.51 0.31
N MET A 141 -5.42 1.75 -0.99
CA MET A 141 -5.94 3.04 -1.48
C MET A 141 -7.33 3.33 -0.93
N SER A 142 -8.20 2.31 -0.85
CA SER A 142 -9.50 2.43 -0.17
C SER A 142 -9.32 2.73 1.32
N MET A 143 -8.35 2.13 2.00
CA MET A 143 -8.04 2.38 3.41
C MET A 143 -7.58 3.83 3.64
N LEU A 144 -6.69 4.37 2.79
CA LEU A 144 -6.32 5.80 2.83
C LEU A 144 -7.54 6.70 2.62
N ALA A 145 -8.39 6.37 1.65
CA ALA A 145 -9.62 7.13 1.38
C ALA A 145 -10.64 7.05 2.53
N GLU A 146 -10.66 5.95 3.29
CA GLU A 146 -11.48 5.84 4.50
C GLU A 146 -10.89 6.62 5.67
N PHE A 147 -9.56 6.60 5.82
CA PHE A 147 -8.89 7.28 6.92
C PHE A 147 -8.96 8.80 6.80
N PHE A 148 -8.70 9.36 5.61
CA PHE A 148 -8.54 10.81 5.46
C PHE A 148 -9.84 11.58 5.17
N ASP A 149 -10.81 10.98 4.48
CA ASP A 149 -11.96 11.69 3.90
C ASP A 149 -12.82 12.37 4.98
N ILE A 150 -12.89 13.70 4.89
CA ILE A 150 -13.62 14.59 5.81
C ILE A 150 -15.14 14.34 5.83
N THR A 151 -15.67 13.69 4.80
CA THR A 151 -17.11 13.41 4.70
C THR A 151 -17.52 12.11 5.41
N LYS A 152 -16.55 11.37 5.96
CA LYS A 152 -16.77 10.05 6.57
C LYS A 152 -16.61 10.09 8.08
N ASP A 153 -17.23 9.11 8.73
CA ASP A 153 -16.92 8.71 10.10
C ASP A 153 -16.28 7.32 10.05
N SER A 154 -15.00 7.28 10.41
CA SER A 154 -14.16 6.08 10.29
C SER A 154 -13.63 5.58 11.63
N LYS A 155 -14.00 6.20 12.76
CA LYS A 155 -13.47 5.81 14.09
C LYS A 155 -13.66 4.31 14.37
N GLU A 156 -14.87 3.80 14.18
CA GLU A 156 -15.19 2.40 14.45
C GLU A 156 -14.42 1.40 13.58
N ILE A 157 -14.10 1.75 12.33
CA ILE A 157 -13.39 0.84 11.42
C ILE A 157 -11.86 0.89 11.61
N PHE A 158 -11.34 1.84 12.39
CA PHE A 158 -9.91 1.97 12.69
C PHE A 158 -9.57 1.71 14.16
N LYS A 159 -10.53 1.66 15.09
CA LYS A 159 -10.26 1.57 16.54
C LYS A 159 -9.27 0.47 16.97
N ASP A 160 -9.30 -0.68 16.29
CA ASP A 160 -8.45 -1.84 16.58
C ASP A 160 -7.23 -1.95 15.64
N THR A 161 -6.80 -0.84 15.05
CA THR A 161 -5.67 -0.80 14.09
C THR A 161 -4.46 -0.08 14.67
N TYR A 162 -3.28 -0.41 14.16
CA TYR A 162 -2.00 0.19 14.49
C TYR A 162 -2.07 1.72 14.44
N ILE A 163 -2.59 2.30 13.35
CA ILE A 163 -2.62 3.77 13.20
C ILE A 163 -3.41 4.46 14.32
N TYR A 164 -4.44 3.81 14.87
CA TYR A 164 -5.26 4.35 15.94
C TYR A 164 -4.51 4.53 17.25
N GLN A 165 -3.45 3.74 17.45
CA GLN A 165 -2.56 3.79 18.62
C GLN A 165 -1.42 4.80 18.45
N THR A 166 -1.29 5.44 17.27
CA THR A 166 -0.24 6.43 16.99
C THR A 166 -0.74 7.86 17.16
N GLU A 167 0.17 8.82 17.25
CA GLU A 167 -0.21 10.25 17.23
C GLU A 167 -0.86 10.71 15.92
N TYR A 168 -0.67 9.96 14.83
CA TYR A 168 -1.19 10.29 13.51
C TYR A 168 -2.70 10.03 13.38
N VAL A 169 -3.33 9.31 14.34
CA VAL A 169 -4.78 9.15 14.43
C VAL A 169 -5.53 10.49 14.39
N LYS A 170 -4.87 11.57 14.86
CA LYS A 170 -5.41 12.93 14.82
C LYS A 170 -5.71 13.40 13.40
N GLU A 171 -5.12 12.83 12.36
CA GLU A 171 -5.37 13.20 10.95
C GLU A 171 -6.60 12.52 10.34
N MET A 172 -7.26 11.62 11.08
CA MET A 172 -8.44 10.90 10.62
C MET A 172 -9.61 11.85 10.30
N ASN A 173 -10.26 11.61 9.16
CA ASN A 173 -11.41 12.34 8.63
C ASN A 173 -11.23 13.87 8.64
N LYS A 174 -10.01 14.36 8.38
CA LYS A 174 -9.70 15.81 8.37
C LYS A 174 -9.56 16.42 6.98
N TRP A 175 -9.47 15.63 5.91
CA TRP A 175 -9.02 16.11 4.61
C TRP A 175 -10.06 15.83 3.51
N PRO A 176 -10.33 16.77 2.58
CA PRO A 176 -11.07 16.43 1.38
C PRO A 176 -10.30 15.39 0.58
N VAL A 177 -10.98 14.33 0.13
CA VAL A 177 -10.36 13.25 -0.64
C VAL A 177 -11.03 13.11 -2.01
N ILE A 178 -10.20 13.02 -3.05
CA ILE A 178 -10.60 12.49 -4.36
C ILE A 178 -9.93 11.13 -4.50
N PHE A 179 -10.71 10.10 -4.80
CA PHE A 179 -10.21 8.77 -5.12
C PHE A 179 -10.73 8.36 -6.50
N LEU A 180 -9.80 7.98 -7.38
CA LEU A 180 -10.08 7.56 -8.75
C LEU A 180 -9.28 6.28 -9.05
N SER A 181 -9.89 5.33 -9.75
CA SER A 181 -9.20 4.14 -10.26
C SER A 181 -9.26 4.14 -11.78
N PHE A 182 -8.15 3.75 -12.43
CA PHE A 182 -8.11 3.55 -13.88
C PHE A 182 -8.14 2.08 -14.31
N PHE A 183 -8.54 1.16 -13.41
CA PHE A 183 -8.57 -0.28 -13.69
C PHE A 183 -9.37 -0.66 -14.96
N ASP A 184 -10.44 0.07 -15.27
CA ASP A 184 -11.30 -0.19 -16.44
C ASP A 184 -10.97 0.65 -17.67
N CYS A 185 -9.99 1.55 -17.58
CA CYS A 185 -9.46 2.30 -18.72
C CYS A 185 -8.57 1.42 -19.61
N LYS A 186 -9.16 0.43 -20.28
CA LYS A 186 -8.47 -0.53 -21.14
C LYS A 186 -9.25 -0.85 -22.42
N GLY A 187 -8.60 -1.50 -23.38
CA GLY A 187 -9.20 -1.90 -24.66
C GLY A 187 -8.69 -1.05 -25.83
N ASN A 188 -9.51 -0.89 -26.88
CA ASN A 188 -9.17 0.03 -27.97
C ASN A 188 -9.30 1.50 -27.52
N GLU A 189 -8.79 2.43 -28.34
CA GLU A 189 -8.75 3.86 -28.03
C GLU A 189 -10.10 4.42 -27.55
N ASN A 190 -11.20 4.11 -28.26
CA ASN A 190 -12.53 4.61 -27.93
C ASN A 190 -13.08 4.04 -26.61
N ILE A 191 -12.82 2.77 -26.32
CA ILE A 191 -13.27 2.12 -25.06
C ILE A 191 -12.48 2.69 -23.88
N MET A 192 -11.16 2.82 -24.03
CA MET A 192 -10.30 3.35 -22.98
C MET A 192 -10.66 4.80 -22.63
N ILE A 193 -10.81 5.66 -23.65
CA ILE A 193 -11.21 7.05 -23.46
C ILE A 193 -12.63 7.14 -22.88
N GLY A 194 -13.56 6.30 -23.37
CA GLY A 194 -14.93 6.27 -22.85
C GLY A 194 -15.00 5.93 -21.37
N SER A 195 -14.25 4.92 -20.94
CA SER A 195 -14.17 4.52 -19.52
C SER A 195 -13.55 5.62 -18.66
N LEU A 196 -12.52 6.31 -19.16
CA LEU A 196 -11.95 7.47 -18.48
C LEU A 196 -12.98 8.60 -18.32
N ILE A 197 -13.73 8.91 -19.37
CA ILE A 197 -14.77 9.96 -19.32
C ILE A 197 -15.88 9.59 -18.36
N GLU A 198 -16.35 8.34 -18.37
CA GLU A 198 -17.36 7.82 -17.44
C GLU A 198 -16.91 7.97 -15.99
N HIS A 199 -15.68 7.56 -15.65
CA HIS A 199 -15.16 7.74 -14.29
C HIS A 199 -15.05 9.21 -13.86
N LEU A 200 -14.69 10.11 -14.78
CA LEU A 200 -14.69 11.55 -14.50
C LEU A 200 -16.12 12.10 -14.35
N GLU A 201 -17.05 11.62 -15.16
CA GLU A 201 -18.46 12.01 -15.12
C GLU A 201 -19.09 11.61 -13.78
N ASP A 202 -18.89 10.37 -13.33
CA ASP A 202 -19.30 9.88 -12.01
C ASP A 202 -18.74 10.73 -10.87
N LEU A 203 -17.45 11.08 -10.97
CA LEU A 203 -16.78 11.91 -9.99
C LEU A 203 -17.39 13.32 -9.92
N TYR A 204 -17.72 13.91 -11.07
CA TYR A 204 -18.42 15.20 -11.13
C TYR A 204 -19.87 15.08 -10.64
N ALA A 205 -20.59 14.04 -11.02
CA ALA A 205 -21.95 13.77 -10.58
C ALA A 205 -22.05 13.70 -9.05
N LYS A 206 -21.08 13.03 -8.40
CA LYS A 206 -20.97 12.97 -6.93
C LYS A 206 -20.99 14.37 -6.28
N TYR A 207 -20.31 15.35 -6.86
CA TYR A 207 -20.18 16.69 -6.30
C TYR A 207 -21.14 17.73 -6.90
N TYR A 208 -21.88 17.39 -7.96
CA TYR A 208 -22.79 18.29 -8.67
C TYR A 208 -23.79 19.02 -7.77
N PRO A 209 -24.48 18.35 -6.81
CA PRO A 209 -25.41 19.04 -5.92
C PRO A 209 -24.74 20.15 -5.10
N ILE A 210 -23.45 20.03 -4.83
CA ILE A 210 -22.67 20.94 -4.00
C ILE A 210 -22.15 22.09 -4.87
N TYR A 211 -21.42 21.79 -5.96
CA TYR A 211 -20.79 22.86 -6.73
C TYR A 211 -21.79 23.68 -7.55
N LYS A 212 -22.96 23.14 -7.93
CA LYS A 212 -23.97 23.91 -8.68
C LYS A 212 -24.51 25.13 -7.91
N THR A 213 -24.35 25.13 -6.59
CA THR A 213 -24.74 26.24 -5.69
C THR A 213 -23.54 26.98 -5.12
N PHE A 214 -22.32 26.71 -5.62
CA PHE A 214 -21.12 27.34 -5.10
C PHE A 214 -21.10 28.84 -5.42
N ASP A 215 -20.66 29.63 -4.44
CA ASP A 215 -20.74 31.10 -4.48
C ASP A 215 -19.83 31.69 -5.56
N GLU A 216 -18.65 31.10 -5.77
CA GLU A 216 -17.70 31.54 -6.79
C GLU A 216 -18.20 31.18 -8.19
N LYS A 217 -18.89 32.14 -8.82
CA LYS A 217 -19.53 31.98 -10.13
C LYS A 217 -18.60 31.42 -11.20
N GLU A 218 -17.37 31.94 -11.32
CA GLU A 218 -16.46 31.52 -12.38
C GLU A 218 -16.08 30.04 -12.26
N LEU A 219 -15.71 29.59 -11.06
CA LEU A 219 -15.37 28.19 -10.81
C LEU A 219 -16.59 27.28 -10.95
N ARG A 220 -17.75 27.69 -10.43
CA ARG A 220 -19.02 26.98 -10.61
C ARG A 220 -19.33 26.78 -12.09
N ASP A 221 -19.29 27.84 -12.90
CA ASP A 221 -19.66 27.79 -14.30
C ASP A 221 -18.68 26.87 -15.07
N LYS A 222 -17.37 26.92 -14.76
CA LYS A 222 -16.36 25.99 -15.29
C LYS A 222 -16.65 24.53 -14.91
N LEU A 223 -17.04 24.24 -13.67
CA LEU A 223 -17.39 22.88 -13.22
C LEU A 223 -18.63 22.36 -13.93
N CYS A 224 -19.70 23.16 -13.99
CA CYS A 224 -20.93 22.81 -14.69
C CYS A 224 -20.69 22.54 -16.18
N GLN A 225 -19.91 23.40 -16.86
CA GLN A 225 -19.53 23.16 -18.25
C GLN A 225 -18.72 21.88 -18.42
N THR A 226 -17.77 21.61 -17.51
CA THR A 226 -16.99 20.36 -17.55
C THR A 226 -17.90 19.15 -17.43
N TYR A 227 -18.85 19.18 -16.50
CA TYR A 227 -19.80 18.09 -16.31
C TYR A 227 -20.69 17.86 -17.54
N GLU A 228 -21.21 18.92 -18.17
CA GLU A 228 -22.00 18.78 -19.39
C GLU A 228 -21.17 18.28 -20.60
N GLU A 229 -19.87 18.60 -20.67
CA GLU A 229 -18.99 18.02 -21.68
C GLU A 229 -18.71 16.53 -21.42
N LEU A 230 -18.49 16.13 -20.17
CA LEU A 230 -18.28 14.72 -19.80
C LEU A 230 -19.52 13.87 -20.10
N LYS A 231 -20.74 14.40 -19.89
CA LYS A 231 -22.01 13.73 -20.24
C LYS A 231 -22.21 13.45 -21.73
N LYS A 232 -21.42 14.08 -22.62
CA LYS A 232 -21.44 13.76 -24.07
C LYS A 232 -20.70 12.46 -24.38
N GLY A 233 -20.01 11.86 -23.40
CA GLY A 233 -19.20 10.67 -23.58
C GLY A 233 -18.09 10.91 -24.61
N ASN A 234 -17.89 9.94 -25.51
CA ASN A 234 -16.86 9.99 -26.56
C ASN A 234 -17.06 11.10 -27.61
N ASN A 235 -18.20 11.81 -27.60
CA ASN A 235 -18.48 12.92 -28.52
C ASN A 235 -18.06 14.30 -27.95
N PHE A 236 -17.10 14.32 -27.01
CA PHE A 236 -16.59 15.58 -26.46
C PHE A 236 -15.94 16.43 -27.58
N SER A 237 -16.28 17.71 -27.62
CA SER A 237 -15.76 18.62 -28.64
C SER A 237 -14.43 19.25 -28.24
N ASN A 238 -14.09 19.21 -26.95
CA ASN A 238 -12.96 19.95 -26.42
C ASN A 238 -12.21 19.21 -25.29
N VAL A 239 -11.06 18.64 -25.66
CA VAL A 239 -10.11 17.92 -24.78
C VAL A 239 -9.69 18.75 -23.56
N VAL A 240 -9.75 20.09 -23.63
CA VAL A 240 -9.36 20.99 -22.53
C VAL A 240 -10.21 20.78 -21.27
N PHE A 241 -11.48 20.39 -21.42
CA PHE A 241 -12.34 20.09 -20.26
C PHE A 241 -11.88 18.83 -19.54
N ILE A 242 -11.59 17.75 -20.28
CA ILE A 242 -11.06 16.50 -19.72
C ILE A 242 -9.70 16.77 -19.06
N LYS A 243 -8.79 17.46 -19.76
CA LYS A 243 -7.44 17.78 -19.28
C LYS A 243 -7.44 18.56 -17.96
N ASN A 244 -8.40 19.45 -17.73
CA ASN A 244 -8.45 20.29 -16.51
C ASN A 244 -9.48 19.82 -15.48
N SER A 245 -10.17 18.70 -15.74
CA SER A 245 -11.29 18.22 -14.93
C SER A 245 -10.87 17.99 -13.47
N LEU A 246 -9.82 17.21 -13.26
CA LEU A 246 -9.30 16.89 -11.93
C LEU A 246 -8.82 18.14 -11.18
N ASN A 247 -8.06 19.02 -11.83
CA ASN A 247 -7.57 20.24 -11.18
C ASN A 247 -8.71 21.16 -10.73
N ARG A 248 -9.74 21.34 -11.57
CA ARG A 248 -10.93 22.14 -11.22
C ARG A 248 -11.65 21.57 -10.00
N LEU A 249 -11.73 20.25 -9.90
CA LEU A 249 -12.37 19.60 -8.77
C LEU A 249 -11.52 19.70 -7.49
N ILE A 250 -10.19 19.58 -7.60
CA ILE A 250 -9.25 19.81 -6.50
C ILE A 250 -9.38 21.25 -5.97
N GLU A 251 -9.36 22.25 -6.85
CA GLU A 251 -9.56 23.66 -6.50
C GLU A 251 -10.90 23.87 -5.78
N PHE A 252 -11.98 23.30 -6.32
CA PHE A 252 -13.31 23.38 -5.73
C PHE A 252 -13.37 22.80 -4.32
N LEU A 253 -12.88 21.58 -4.12
CA LEU A 253 -12.91 20.94 -2.81
C LEU A 253 -12.02 21.70 -1.82
N SER A 254 -10.87 22.21 -2.27
CA SER A 254 -10.00 23.02 -1.41
C SER A 254 -10.69 24.28 -0.92
N LYS A 255 -11.31 25.04 -1.82
CA LYS A 255 -12.06 26.25 -1.47
C LYS A 255 -13.33 25.93 -0.65
N LYS A 256 -14.01 24.82 -0.93
CA LYS A 256 -15.23 24.43 -0.19
C LYS A 256 -14.94 24.09 1.26
N TYR A 257 -13.87 23.35 1.52
CA TYR A 257 -13.53 22.86 2.86
C TYR A 257 -12.45 23.71 3.55
N GLN A 258 -11.90 24.73 2.86
CA GLN A 258 -10.79 25.56 3.34
C GLN A 258 -9.58 24.73 3.76
N LYS A 259 -9.31 23.66 3.01
CA LYS A 259 -8.24 22.69 3.25
C LYS A 259 -7.77 22.09 1.94
N ASN A 260 -6.46 21.95 1.80
CA ASN A 260 -5.88 21.27 0.63
C ASN A 260 -6.34 19.81 0.53
N VAL A 261 -6.36 19.28 -0.69
CA VAL A 261 -6.99 18.00 -1.04
C VAL A 261 -5.97 16.86 -1.03
N ILE A 262 -6.39 15.68 -0.57
CA ILE A 262 -5.67 14.44 -0.80
C ILE A 262 -6.22 13.79 -2.08
N PHE A 263 -5.37 13.56 -3.05
CA PHE A 263 -5.73 12.97 -4.33
C PHE A 263 -5.10 11.57 -4.48
N LEU A 264 -5.97 10.56 -4.60
CA LEU A 264 -5.61 9.14 -4.67
C LEU A 264 -5.93 8.61 -6.07
N ILE A 265 -4.95 8.02 -6.75
CA ILE A 265 -5.12 7.41 -8.08
C ILE A 265 -4.66 5.95 -8.03
N ASP A 266 -5.58 5.02 -8.17
CA ASP A 266 -5.25 3.61 -8.30
C ASP A 266 -5.12 3.17 -9.75
N GLU A 267 -4.19 2.25 -9.99
CA GLU A 267 -3.83 1.73 -11.31
C GLU A 267 -3.55 2.79 -12.36
N TYR A 268 -2.77 3.81 -11.98
CA TYR A 268 -2.51 4.98 -12.84
C TYR A 268 -1.91 4.61 -14.22
N ASP A 269 -1.20 3.48 -14.29
CA ASP A 269 -0.48 2.98 -15.45
C ASP A 269 -1.35 2.19 -16.45
N THR A 270 -2.52 1.69 -16.02
CA THR A 270 -3.43 0.89 -16.84
C THR A 270 -3.79 1.53 -18.20
N PRO A 271 -4.22 2.80 -18.30
CA PRO A 271 -4.57 3.41 -19.58
C PRO A 271 -3.36 3.55 -20.52
N PHE A 272 -2.17 3.79 -19.96
CA PHE A 272 -0.96 3.86 -20.76
C PHE A 272 -0.53 2.48 -21.28
N MET A 273 -0.61 1.44 -20.44
CA MET A 273 -0.30 0.06 -20.83
C MET A 273 -1.27 -0.46 -21.87
N SER A 274 -2.56 -0.15 -21.72
CA SER A 274 -3.58 -0.44 -22.73
C SER A 274 -3.24 0.24 -24.06
N ALA A 275 -2.85 1.52 -24.03
CA ALA A 275 -2.50 2.26 -25.24
C ALA A 275 -1.21 1.77 -25.92
N LEU A 276 -0.22 1.31 -25.15
CA LEU A 276 0.97 0.66 -25.68
C LEU A 276 0.63 -0.65 -26.37
N THR A 277 -0.19 -1.49 -25.72
CA THR A 277 -0.61 -2.80 -26.23
C THR A 277 -1.47 -2.65 -27.49
N GLY A 278 -2.41 -1.71 -27.49
CA GLY A 278 -3.29 -1.40 -28.60
C GLY A 278 -2.69 -0.52 -29.70
N LYS A 279 -1.42 -0.10 -29.57
CA LYS A 279 -0.68 0.74 -30.53
C LYS A 279 -1.31 2.11 -30.82
N TYR A 280 -1.98 2.70 -29.83
CA TYR A 280 -2.56 4.06 -29.90
C TYR A 280 -1.97 5.01 -28.84
N TYR A 281 -0.85 4.65 -28.22
CA TYR A 281 -0.17 5.45 -27.20
C TYR A 281 0.06 6.92 -27.62
N GLU A 282 0.52 7.14 -28.85
CA GLU A 282 0.81 8.49 -29.36
C GLU A 282 -0.45 9.38 -29.45
N ASN A 283 -1.64 8.78 -29.59
CA ASN A 283 -2.91 9.51 -29.69
C ASN A 283 -3.38 10.01 -28.32
N VAL A 284 -3.10 9.27 -27.25
CA VAL A 284 -3.68 9.51 -25.91
C VAL A 284 -2.68 10.02 -24.88
N LYS A 285 -1.38 9.86 -25.12
CA LYS A 285 -0.32 10.21 -24.14
C LYS A 285 -0.41 11.65 -23.66
N ASP A 286 -0.72 12.60 -24.55
CA ASP A 286 -0.73 14.04 -24.22
C ASP A 286 -1.98 14.42 -23.42
N LEU A 287 -3.09 13.73 -23.66
CA LEU A 287 -4.31 13.86 -22.86
C LEU A 287 -4.07 13.35 -21.44
N LEU A 288 -3.62 12.09 -21.29
CA LEU A 288 -3.37 11.46 -19.99
C LEU A 288 -2.31 12.24 -19.20
N THR A 289 -1.21 12.60 -19.87
CA THR A 289 -0.12 13.37 -19.27
C THR A 289 -0.57 14.77 -18.89
N GLY A 290 -1.29 15.45 -19.77
CA GLY A 290 -1.82 16.78 -19.48
C GLY A 290 -2.79 16.79 -18.31
N MET A 291 -3.61 15.75 -18.18
CA MET A 291 -4.59 15.60 -17.12
C MET A 291 -3.95 15.33 -15.75
N LEU A 292 -2.99 14.40 -15.69
CA LEU A 292 -2.27 14.11 -14.44
C LEU A 292 -1.38 15.27 -14.02
N SER A 293 -0.65 15.88 -14.96
CA SER A 293 0.21 17.03 -14.68
C SER A 293 -0.59 18.25 -14.21
N SER A 294 -1.78 18.52 -14.77
CA SER A 294 -2.60 19.66 -14.32
C SER A 294 -3.09 19.50 -12.89
N ALA A 295 -3.33 18.26 -12.45
CA ALA A 295 -3.81 17.97 -11.11
C ALA A 295 -2.70 17.89 -10.05
N LEU A 296 -1.51 17.41 -10.44
CA LEU A 296 -0.45 17.04 -9.50
C LEU A 296 0.73 18.02 -9.45
N LYS A 297 1.08 18.66 -10.57
CA LYS A 297 2.28 19.49 -10.67
C LYS A 297 2.05 20.86 -10.03
N ASP A 298 2.87 21.22 -9.04
CA ASP A 298 2.90 22.55 -8.40
C ASP A 298 1.50 23.05 -8.00
N ASN A 299 0.61 22.13 -7.62
CA ASN A 299 -0.77 22.44 -7.31
C ASN A 299 -0.89 22.95 -5.87
N GLU A 300 -1.13 24.26 -5.71
CA GLU A 300 -1.27 24.90 -4.40
C GLU A 300 -2.46 24.37 -3.57
N TYR A 301 -3.47 23.80 -4.23
CA TYR A 301 -4.66 23.23 -3.60
C TYR A 301 -4.46 21.75 -3.19
N LEU A 302 -3.34 21.13 -3.56
CA LEU A 302 -3.03 19.72 -3.27
C LEU A 302 -2.22 19.61 -1.99
N TYR A 303 -2.68 18.78 -1.05
CA TYR A 303 -1.94 18.42 0.15
C TYR A 303 -1.03 17.23 -0.14
N LYS A 304 -1.61 16.13 -0.63
CA LYS A 304 -0.88 14.91 -1.01
C LYS A 304 -1.50 14.24 -2.23
N GLY A 305 -0.67 13.77 -3.15
CA GLY A 305 -1.02 12.89 -4.26
C GLY A 305 -0.43 11.50 -4.05
N VAL A 306 -1.24 10.43 -4.05
CA VAL A 306 -0.75 9.06 -3.98
C VAL A 306 -1.21 8.31 -5.22
N LEU A 307 -0.26 7.75 -5.96
CA LEU A 307 -0.50 6.96 -7.15
C LEU A 307 -0.04 5.54 -6.89
N THR A 308 -0.84 4.56 -7.31
CA THR A 308 -0.46 3.15 -7.30
C THR A 308 -0.47 2.57 -8.70
N GLY A 309 0.48 1.69 -8.99
CA GLY A 309 0.61 1.02 -10.27
C GLY A 309 1.54 -0.17 -10.21
N ILE A 310 1.78 -0.79 -11.36
CA ILE A 310 2.77 -1.87 -11.53
C ILE A 310 4.08 -1.29 -12.03
N GLN A 311 4.00 -0.33 -12.94
CA GLN A 311 5.17 0.22 -13.61
C GLN A 311 5.26 1.73 -13.52
N ARG A 312 6.50 2.20 -13.60
CA ARG A 312 6.80 3.58 -13.93
C ARG A 312 6.72 3.76 -15.45
N ILE A 313 5.61 4.32 -15.94
CA ILE A 313 5.38 4.44 -17.39
C ILE A 313 6.22 5.54 -18.05
N ALA A 314 6.53 6.61 -17.34
CA ALA A 314 6.58 7.88 -18.06
C ALA A 314 7.93 8.31 -18.61
N LYS A 315 7.90 8.57 -19.93
CA LYS A 315 8.84 9.40 -20.69
C LYS A 315 9.12 10.72 -19.95
N GLU A 316 10.28 11.31 -20.18
CA GLU A 316 10.69 12.65 -19.71
C GLU A 316 9.53 13.67 -19.62
N ASN A 317 8.51 13.73 -20.48
CA ASN A 317 7.46 14.77 -20.41
C ASN A 317 6.42 14.69 -19.27
N LEU A 318 6.07 13.51 -18.71
CA LEU A 318 5.14 13.46 -17.54
C LEU A 318 5.90 13.84 -16.26
N PHE A 319 7.13 13.37 -16.11
CA PHE A 319 7.92 13.53 -14.88
C PHE A 319 8.93 14.69 -14.90
N SER A 320 9.40 15.18 -16.06
CA SER A 320 10.00 16.53 -16.15
C SER A 320 8.97 17.63 -15.93
N GLY A 321 7.68 17.28 -16.12
CA GLY A 321 6.57 18.03 -15.56
C GLY A 321 6.59 17.94 -14.04
N LEU A 322 6.47 16.73 -13.49
CA LEU A 322 6.37 16.47 -12.05
C LEU A 322 7.75 16.42 -11.36
N ASN A 323 8.42 17.57 -11.25
CA ASN A 323 9.74 17.70 -10.59
C ASN A 323 9.78 17.25 -9.11
N ASN A 324 8.61 17.04 -8.48
CA ASN A 324 8.45 16.69 -7.06
C ASN A 324 7.80 15.31 -6.85
N LEU A 325 7.81 14.42 -7.85
CA LEU A 325 7.27 13.07 -7.70
C LEU A 325 8.31 12.13 -7.10
N GLU A 326 8.01 11.62 -5.91
CA GLU A 326 8.75 10.51 -5.33
C GLU A 326 8.27 9.18 -5.93
N VAL A 327 9.19 8.32 -6.35
CA VAL A 327 8.86 6.99 -6.89
C VAL A 327 9.38 5.92 -5.93
N CYS A 328 8.48 5.17 -5.31
CA CYS A 328 8.80 4.06 -4.41
C CYS A 328 8.53 2.73 -5.12
N SER A 329 9.59 2.12 -5.64
CA SER A 329 9.61 0.85 -6.35
C SER A 329 9.86 -0.34 -5.41
N ILE A 330 10.00 -1.54 -5.98
CA ILE A 330 10.33 -2.76 -5.21
C ILE A 330 11.74 -2.70 -4.58
N GLN A 331 12.63 -1.83 -5.07
CA GLN A 331 13.99 -1.73 -4.56
C GLN A 331 14.07 -0.85 -3.30
N ASP A 332 13.07 -0.01 -3.08
CA ASP A 332 13.10 1.04 -2.07
C ASP A 332 12.66 0.51 -0.69
N GLU A 333 13.32 0.99 0.37
CA GLU A 333 12.95 0.67 1.75
C GLU A 333 11.67 1.39 2.19
N LYS A 334 11.33 2.51 1.55
CA LYS A 334 10.06 3.22 1.78
C LYS A 334 8.89 2.30 1.39
N TYR A 335 7.88 2.19 2.26
CA TYR A 335 6.69 1.37 2.02
C TYR A 335 6.99 -0.11 1.76
N LYS A 336 8.08 -0.66 2.32
CA LYS A 336 8.54 -2.02 2.01
C LYS A 336 7.63 -3.13 2.55
N ASP A 337 7.00 -2.92 3.70
CA ASP A 337 6.17 -3.90 4.42
C ASP A 337 4.67 -3.53 4.45
N VAL A 338 4.28 -2.43 3.82
CA VAL A 338 2.88 -1.96 3.79
C VAL A 338 2.05 -2.56 2.65
N PHE A 339 2.70 -3.23 1.69
CA PHE A 339 2.06 -4.01 0.63
C PHE A 339 2.59 -5.45 0.66
N GLY A 340 1.72 -6.41 0.36
CA GLY A 340 2.07 -7.82 0.54
C GLY A 340 2.02 -8.26 2.00
N PHE A 341 2.30 -9.53 2.26
CA PHE A 341 2.39 -10.06 3.63
C PHE A 341 3.83 -10.43 3.97
N THR A 342 4.28 -10.04 5.16
CA THR A 342 5.52 -10.55 5.74
C THR A 342 5.37 -12.02 6.12
N GLU A 343 6.49 -12.68 6.44
CA GLU A 343 6.45 -14.06 6.94
C GLU A 343 5.58 -14.20 8.20
N ASP A 344 5.69 -13.27 9.16
CA ASP A 344 4.93 -13.31 10.42
C ASP A 344 3.43 -13.11 10.19
N GLU A 345 3.06 -12.18 9.30
CA GLU A 345 1.65 -11.96 8.93
C GLU A 345 1.06 -13.16 8.18
N THR A 346 1.85 -13.78 7.30
CA THR A 346 1.48 -15.00 6.59
C THR A 346 1.27 -16.16 7.57
N ARG A 347 2.20 -16.35 8.50
CA ARG A 347 2.09 -17.36 9.56
C ARG A 347 0.85 -17.16 10.40
N THR A 348 0.60 -15.94 10.86
CA THR A 348 -0.58 -15.60 11.68
C THR A 348 -1.88 -15.89 10.93
N LEU A 349 -1.97 -15.52 9.64
CA LEU A 349 -3.12 -15.80 8.80
C LEU A 349 -3.35 -17.31 8.65
N LEU A 350 -2.31 -18.09 8.37
CA LEU A 350 -2.47 -19.53 8.20
C LEU A 350 -2.87 -20.23 9.51
N GLU A 351 -2.27 -19.84 10.65
CA GLU A 351 -2.62 -20.37 11.97
C GLU A 351 -4.08 -20.09 12.34
N ALA A 352 -4.58 -18.88 12.03
CA ALA A 352 -5.98 -18.51 12.24
C ALA A 352 -6.97 -19.34 11.39
N HIS A 353 -6.49 -20.00 10.34
CA HIS A 353 -7.26 -20.86 9.45
C HIS A 353 -6.84 -22.34 9.56
N HIS A 354 -6.18 -22.74 10.66
CA HIS A 354 -5.77 -24.11 10.93
C HIS A 354 -4.80 -24.71 9.90
N LEU A 355 -4.00 -23.86 9.26
CA LEU A 355 -2.94 -24.22 8.32
C LEU A 355 -1.56 -23.84 8.88
N GLU A 356 -0.51 -24.47 8.35
CA GLU A 356 0.86 -24.21 8.75
C GLU A 356 1.66 -23.59 7.60
N LEU A 357 2.51 -22.60 7.92
CA LEU A 357 3.53 -22.11 7.00
C LEU A 357 4.72 -23.08 6.93
N ASN A 358 4.56 -24.14 6.14
CA ASN A 358 5.60 -25.15 5.90
C ASN A 358 6.45 -24.84 4.65
N GLN A 359 7.47 -25.67 4.39
CA GLN A 359 8.40 -25.48 3.28
C GLN A 359 7.70 -25.52 1.90
N ASP A 360 6.69 -26.37 1.72
CA ASP A 360 5.95 -26.47 0.44
C ASP A 360 5.16 -25.19 0.15
N VAL A 361 4.56 -24.59 1.19
CA VAL A 361 3.86 -23.30 1.09
C VAL A 361 4.84 -22.18 0.75
N LYS A 362 6.03 -22.18 1.38
CA LYS A 362 7.09 -21.21 1.06
C LYS A 362 7.54 -21.36 -0.38
N GLU A 363 7.84 -22.58 -0.84
CA GLU A 363 8.26 -22.82 -2.24
C GLU A 363 7.18 -22.40 -3.25
N MET A 364 5.90 -22.52 -2.89
CA MET A 364 4.80 -22.17 -3.76
C MET A 364 4.52 -20.66 -3.82
N TYR A 365 4.60 -19.94 -2.70
CA TYR A 365 4.09 -18.56 -2.58
C TYR A 365 5.12 -17.52 -2.13
N ASP A 366 6.24 -17.91 -1.52
CA ASP A 366 7.31 -17.00 -1.09
C ASP A 366 8.28 -16.67 -2.24
N GLY A 367 8.88 -15.50 -2.19
CA GLY A 367 10.06 -15.21 -2.99
C GLY A 367 10.17 -13.77 -3.48
N TYR A 368 9.18 -12.92 -3.19
CA TYR A 368 9.30 -11.49 -3.50
C TYR A 368 10.19 -10.80 -2.47
N THR A 369 11.04 -9.90 -2.94
CA THR A 369 11.88 -9.08 -2.07
C THR A 369 11.59 -7.61 -2.34
N ILE A 370 11.13 -6.90 -1.32
CA ILE A 370 10.81 -5.47 -1.38
C ILE A 370 11.64 -4.74 -0.32
N GLY A 371 12.48 -3.79 -0.73
CA GLY A 371 13.33 -3.05 0.22
C GLY A 371 14.14 -3.95 1.17
N GLY A 372 14.61 -5.09 0.65
CA GLY A 372 15.34 -6.12 1.40
C GLY A 372 14.48 -6.99 2.34
N THR A 373 13.16 -6.87 2.32
CA THR A 373 12.23 -7.67 3.14
C THR A 373 11.56 -8.72 2.28
N GLU A 374 11.43 -9.94 2.79
CA GLU A 374 10.71 -11.04 2.14
C GLU A 374 9.20 -10.83 2.30
N ILE A 375 8.49 -10.91 1.17
CA ILE A 375 7.07 -10.59 1.07
C ILE A 375 6.36 -11.66 0.25
N TYR A 376 5.20 -12.07 0.73
CA TYR A 376 4.28 -13.00 0.08
C TYR A 376 3.21 -12.24 -0.69
N ASN A 377 2.72 -12.85 -1.78
CA ASN A 377 1.58 -12.33 -2.51
C ASN A 377 0.29 -12.53 -1.68
N PRO A 378 -0.43 -11.46 -1.30
CA PRO A 378 -1.64 -11.57 -0.47
C PRO A 378 -2.71 -12.45 -1.10
N TRP A 379 -2.94 -12.32 -2.40
CA TRP A 379 -4.00 -13.06 -3.09
C TRP A 379 -3.74 -14.56 -3.06
N SER A 380 -2.49 -14.98 -3.30
CA SER A 380 -2.13 -16.39 -3.28
C SER A 380 -2.27 -16.99 -1.88
N VAL A 381 -1.76 -16.31 -0.85
CA VAL A 381 -1.86 -16.76 0.55
C VAL A 381 -3.31 -16.76 1.03
N ILE A 382 -4.12 -15.74 0.69
CA ILE A 382 -5.54 -15.67 1.03
C ILE A 382 -6.32 -16.85 0.42
N ASN A 383 -6.08 -17.16 -0.86
CA ASN A 383 -6.74 -18.28 -1.52
C ASN A 383 -6.30 -19.63 -0.91
N TYR A 384 -5.03 -19.74 -0.52
CA TYR A 384 -4.55 -20.92 0.18
C TYR A 384 -5.18 -21.05 1.57
N ALA A 385 -5.31 -19.95 2.32
CA ALA A 385 -5.96 -19.91 3.62
C ALA A 385 -7.44 -20.32 3.55
N ASP A 386 -8.15 -19.89 2.51
CA ASP A 386 -9.55 -20.23 2.27
C ASP A 386 -9.75 -21.70 1.85
N LYS A 387 -8.89 -22.22 0.95
CA LYS A 387 -9.10 -23.53 0.31
C LYS A 387 -8.34 -24.68 0.98
N GLY A 388 -7.25 -24.40 1.67
CA GLY A 388 -6.30 -25.38 2.19
C GLY A 388 -5.54 -26.17 1.12
N VAL A 389 -5.63 -25.78 -0.16
CA VAL A 389 -5.04 -26.51 -1.30
C VAL A 389 -3.89 -25.72 -1.89
N LEU A 390 -2.71 -26.33 -1.97
CA LEU A 390 -1.58 -25.79 -2.73
C LEU A 390 -1.91 -25.81 -4.22
N ALA A 391 -2.10 -24.63 -4.80
CA ALA A 391 -2.39 -24.44 -6.22
C ALA A 391 -1.91 -23.08 -6.71
N SER A 392 -1.83 -22.90 -8.02
CA SER A 392 -1.50 -21.62 -8.64
C SER A 392 -2.71 -20.68 -8.58
N TYR A 393 -2.63 -19.69 -7.71
CA TYR A 393 -3.68 -18.68 -7.50
C TYR A 393 -3.33 -17.35 -8.16
N TRP A 394 -2.04 -17.12 -8.36
CA TRP A 394 -1.54 -16.02 -9.17
C TRP A 394 -1.76 -16.33 -10.66
N ILE A 395 -2.75 -15.67 -11.26
CA ILE A 395 -3.01 -15.72 -12.70
C ILE A 395 -2.91 -14.29 -13.24
N ASN A 396 -1.97 -14.05 -14.17
CA ASN A 396 -1.65 -12.71 -14.66
C ASN A 396 -1.97 -12.51 -16.15
N THR A 397 -3.25 -12.64 -16.51
CA THR A 397 -3.70 -12.58 -17.92
C THR A 397 -3.30 -11.29 -18.66
N GLY A 398 -3.36 -10.12 -18.01
CA GLY A 398 -3.11 -8.85 -18.71
C GLY A 398 -1.63 -8.48 -18.92
N SER A 399 -0.68 -9.02 -18.15
CA SER A 399 0.76 -8.79 -18.41
C SER A 399 1.30 -9.76 -19.46
N ASN A 400 0.68 -10.93 -19.61
CA ASN A 400 1.07 -11.95 -20.58
C ASN A 400 1.06 -11.42 -22.01
N GLU A 401 0.08 -10.61 -22.42
CA GLU A 401 0.03 -10.05 -23.78
C GLU A 401 1.24 -9.18 -24.12
N VAL A 402 1.64 -8.28 -23.21
CA VAL A 402 2.77 -7.37 -23.41
C VAL A 402 4.09 -8.14 -23.39
N VAL A 403 4.23 -9.09 -22.47
CA VAL A 403 5.41 -9.98 -22.41
C VAL A 403 5.55 -10.77 -23.71
N CYS A 404 4.46 -11.38 -24.20
CA CYS A 404 4.45 -12.11 -25.47
C CYS A 404 4.85 -11.21 -26.65
N GLN A 405 4.26 -10.01 -26.78
CA GLN A 405 4.60 -9.07 -27.84
C GLN A 405 6.06 -8.62 -27.81
N LEU A 406 6.63 -8.43 -26.60
CA LEU A 406 8.04 -8.11 -26.44
C LEU A 406 8.94 -9.30 -26.77
N LEU A 407 8.59 -10.50 -26.33
CA LEU A 407 9.32 -11.73 -26.63
C LEU A 407 9.34 -12.01 -28.13
N GLU A 408 8.21 -11.87 -28.83
CA GLU A 408 8.12 -12.07 -30.29
C GLU A 408 9.10 -11.18 -31.05
N LYS A 409 9.13 -9.88 -30.69
CA LYS A 409 9.99 -8.85 -31.28
C LYS A 409 11.45 -8.93 -30.80
N SER A 410 11.73 -9.69 -29.75
CA SER A 410 13.06 -9.80 -29.17
C SER A 410 14.01 -10.63 -30.03
N SER A 411 15.30 -10.33 -29.92
CA SER A 411 16.34 -11.07 -30.65
C SER A 411 16.43 -12.53 -30.21
N ASN A 412 16.98 -13.39 -31.07
CA ASN A 412 17.22 -14.81 -30.75
C ASN A 412 18.08 -15.00 -29.49
N LYS A 413 18.98 -14.04 -29.18
CA LYS A 413 19.76 -14.06 -27.95
C LYS A 413 18.87 -13.95 -26.71
N VAL A 414 17.93 -13.00 -26.72
CA VAL A 414 17.00 -12.79 -25.59
C VAL A 414 16.07 -13.98 -25.43
N LYS A 415 15.57 -14.55 -26.53
CA LYS A 415 14.74 -15.77 -26.50
C LYS A 415 15.48 -16.95 -25.87
N LYS A 416 16.78 -17.14 -26.19
CA LYS A 416 17.63 -18.15 -25.53
C LYS A 416 17.81 -17.87 -24.05
N GLN A 417 18.09 -16.62 -23.66
CA GLN A 417 18.20 -16.23 -22.24
C GLN A 417 16.89 -16.47 -21.47
N TYR A 418 15.75 -16.23 -22.10
CA TYR A 418 14.44 -16.54 -21.53
C TYR A 418 14.25 -18.04 -21.29
N ILE A 419 14.62 -18.89 -22.26
CA ILE A 419 14.60 -20.36 -22.09
C ILE A 419 15.55 -20.79 -20.96
N GLU A 420 16.77 -20.26 -20.93
CA GLU A 420 17.74 -20.57 -19.85
C GLU A 420 17.21 -20.17 -18.47
N LEU A 421 16.49 -19.05 -18.37
CA LEU A 421 15.83 -18.63 -17.13
C LEU A 421 14.75 -19.64 -16.69
N LEU A 422 13.94 -20.18 -17.61
CA LEU A 422 12.93 -21.19 -17.29
C LEU A 422 13.56 -22.50 -16.80
N GLU A 423 14.70 -22.89 -17.38
CA GLU A 423 15.44 -24.11 -17.01
C GLU A 423 16.16 -23.97 -15.66
N LYS A 424 16.91 -22.88 -15.48
CA LYS A 424 17.77 -22.67 -14.29
C LYS A 424 17.04 -22.01 -13.12
N GLY A 425 15.92 -21.34 -13.38
CA GLY A 425 15.16 -20.56 -12.39
C GLY A 425 15.76 -19.18 -12.08
N GLU A 426 16.98 -18.89 -12.53
CA GLU A 426 17.64 -17.60 -12.36
C GLU A 426 18.55 -17.26 -13.54
N MET A 427 18.73 -15.96 -13.79
CA MET A 427 19.58 -15.46 -14.85
C MET A 427 20.19 -14.11 -14.49
N LYS A 428 21.48 -13.96 -14.81
CA LYS A 428 22.20 -12.69 -14.79
C LYS A 428 21.91 -11.92 -16.09
N VAL A 429 21.36 -10.71 -15.97
CA VAL A 429 20.93 -9.91 -17.13
C VAL A 429 21.26 -8.43 -16.93
N ASN A 430 21.43 -7.73 -18.06
CA ASN A 430 21.46 -6.27 -18.05
C ASN A 430 20.02 -5.75 -18.06
N CYS A 431 19.67 -4.96 -17.05
CA CYS A 431 18.34 -4.41 -16.84
C CYS A 431 18.42 -3.04 -16.14
N ILE A 432 17.53 -2.12 -16.49
CA ILE A 432 17.38 -0.82 -15.84
C ILE A 432 15.99 -0.80 -15.22
N LEU A 433 15.92 -0.87 -13.89
CA LEU A 433 14.66 -0.96 -13.15
C LEU A 433 14.08 0.41 -12.78
N GLU A 434 14.96 1.40 -12.60
CA GLU A 434 14.62 2.78 -12.22
C GLU A 434 14.08 3.62 -13.39
N GLY A 435 14.32 3.16 -14.62
CA GLY A 435 13.95 3.84 -15.86
C GLY A 435 12.47 3.75 -16.17
N ALA A 436 11.97 4.72 -16.95
CA ALA A 436 10.60 4.68 -17.44
C ALA A 436 10.42 3.54 -18.46
N TYR A 437 9.37 2.76 -18.30
CA TYR A 437 9.11 1.57 -19.12
C TYR A 437 9.14 1.86 -20.63
N ILE A 438 8.66 3.02 -21.06
CA ILE A 438 8.58 3.42 -22.47
C ILE A 438 9.94 3.80 -23.05
N GLU A 439 10.90 4.18 -22.21
CA GLU A 439 12.26 4.53 -22.64
C GLU A 439 13.13 3.29 -22.84
N LEU A 440 12.77 2.19 -22.18
CA LEU A 440 13.46 0.93 -22.32
C LEU A 440 13.28 0.36 -23.75
N ARG A 441 14.30 -0.36 -24.21
CA ARG A 441 14.35 -0.97 -25.54
C ARG A 441 14.84 -2.42 -25.44
N GLY A 442 14.30 -3.28 -26.29
CA GLY A 442 14.77 -4.66 -26.46
C GLY A 442 14.75 -5.46 -25.15
N ALA A 443 15.87 -6.12 -24.84
CA ALA A 443 16.00 -7.03 -23.70
C ALA A 443 15.73 -6.35 -22.34
N THR A 444 16.26 -5.15 -22.15
CA THR A 444 16.15 -4.39 -20.90
C THR A 444 14.70 -4.11 -20.54
N GLN A 445 13.87 -3.79 -21.54
CA GLN A 445 12.44 -3.53 -21.38
C GLN A 445 11.68 -4.79 -20.92
N LEU A 446 12.00 -5.93 -21.52
CA LEU A 446 11.40 -7.21 -21.15
C LEU A 446 11.75 -7.59 -19.69
N TRP A 447 13.03 -7.53 -19.32
CA TRP A 447 13.45 -7.90 -17.97
C TRP A 447 12.86 -6.98 -16.91
N ALA A 448 12.81 -5.67 -17.16
CA ALA A 448 12.17 -4.72 -16.25
C ALA A 448 10.66 -4.97 -16.13
N LEU A 449 9.98 -5.29 -17.23
CA LEU A 449 8.57 -5.67 -17.20
C LEU A 449 8.33 -6.91 -16.34
N LEU A 450 9.14 -7.96 -16.55
CA LEU A 450 9.00 -9.21 -15.80
C LEU A 450 9.22 -9.00 -14.30
N VAL A 451 10.17 -8.16 -13.92
CA VAL A 451 10.40 -7.79 -12.50
C VAL A 451 9.23 -7.01 -11.93
N HIS A 452 8.85 -5.89 -12.56
CA HIS A 452 7.79 -5.01 -12.05
C HIS A 452 6.41 -5.69 -12.03
N ALA A 453 6.12 -6.55 -13.02
CA ALA A 453 4.89 -7.34 -13.06
C ALA A 453 4.86 -8.48 -12.03
N GLY A 454 5.99 -8.80 -11.39
CA GLY A 454 6.08 -9.82 -10.33
C GLY A 454 6.38 -11.23 -10.83
N TYR A 455 6.89 -11.39 -12.05
CA TYR A 455 7.39 -12.68 -12.54
C TYR A 455 8.80 -12.98 -12.04
N LEU A 456 9.60 -11.93 -11.80
CA LEU A 456 10.97 -12.03 -11.33
C LEU A 456 11.20 -11.20 -10.07
N THR A 457 12.09 -11.68 -9.23
CA THR A 457 12.62 -10.97 -8.06
C THR A 457 14.12 -10.70 -8.24
N ILE A 458 14.65 -9.72 -7.51
CA ILE A 458 16.07 -9.39 -7.52
C ILE A 458 16.76 -10.25 -6.46
N LYS A 459 17.59 -11.20 -6.91
CA LYS A 459 18.43 -12.01 -6.01
C LYS A 459 19.70 -11.26 -5.59
N ALA A 460 20.31 -10.54 -6.53
CA ALA A 460 21.49 -9.71 -6.25
C ALA A 460 21.63 -8.56 -7.25
N LYS A 461 22.05 -7.40 -6.78
CA LYS A 461 22.51 -6.27 -7.61
C LYS A 461 24.01 -6.43 -7.85
N VAL A 462 24.42 -6.56 -9.11
CA VAL A 462 25.84 -6.75 -9.48
C VAL A 462 26.48 -5.42 -9.85
N SER A 463 25.79 -4.60 -10.64
CA SER A 463 26.15 -3.21 -10.96
C SER A 463 24.89 -2.34 -11.00
N PHE A 464 25.01 -1.10 -11.49
CA PHE A 464 23.87 -0.22 -11.72
C PHE A 464 22.85 -0.81 -12.72
N ASP A 465 23.35 -1.41 -13.79
CA ASP A 465 22.58 -1.92 -14.94
C ASP A 465 22.60 -3.44 -15.06
N GLU A 466 23.15 -4.16 -14.09
CA GLU A 466 23.30 -5.62 -14.12
C GLU A 466 22.79 -6.27 -12.82
N TYR A 467 21.89 -7.23 -12.98
CA TYR A 467 21.18 -7.89 -11.88
C TYR A 467 21.17 -9.41 -12.06
N VAL A 468 21.18 -10.14 -10.95
CA VAL A 468 20.80 -11.55 -10.91
C VAL A 468 19.30 -11.60 -10.59
N LEU A 469 18.51 -11.99 -11.58
CA LEU A 469 17.05 -12.13 -11.46
C LEU A 469 16.69 -13.60 -11.26
N ARG A 470 15.65 -13.84 -10.47
CA ARG A 470 15.14 -15.18 -10.13
C ARG A 470 13.64 -15.24 -10.40
N ILE A 471 13.14 -16.37 -10.93
CA ILE A 471 11.70 -16.66 -10.94
C ILE A 471 11.22 -16.73 -9.49
N VAL A 472 10.21 -15.93 -9.16
CA VAL A 472 9.83 -15.66 -7.77
C VAL A 472 9.58 -16.94 -6.98
N ASN A 473 8.65 -17.76 -7.46
CA ASN A 473 8.12 -18.91 -6.72
C ASN A 473 7.54 -19.98 -7.65
N GLY A 474 7.01 -21.05 -7.07
CA GLY A 474 6.41 -22.19 -7.79
C GLY A 474 5.23 -21.80 -8.69
N GLU A 475 4.30 -20.97 -8.23
CA GLU A 475 3.12 -20.58 -9.04
C GLU A 475 3.52 -19.75 -10.27
N VAL A 476 4.43 -18.79 -10.10
CA VAL A 476 4.92 -17.95 -11.20
C VAL A 476 5.70 -18.79 -12.21
N LYS A 477 6.47 -19.78 -11.74
CA LYS A 477 7.19 -20.72 -12.62
C LYS A 477 6.23 -21.55 -13.48
N GLN A 478 5.04 -21.86 -12.97
CA GLN A 478 4.02 -22.57 -13.75
C GLN A 478 3.37 -21.66 -14.80
N ASP A 479 3.11 -20.39 -14.49
CA ASP A 479 2.52 -19.41 -15.43
C ASP A 479 3.48 -19.00 -16.56
N LEU A 480 4.79 -18.97 -16.30
CA LEU A 480 5.81 -18.59 -17.30
C LEU A 480 6.14 -19.68 -18.33
N LYS A 481 5.83 -20.95 -18.02
CA LYS A 481 6.10 -22.11 -18.89
C LYS A 481 4.99 -22.27 -19.92
#